data_AF-A0A260YVP5-F1
#
_entry.id   AF-A0A260YVP5-F1
#
_cell.length_a   1.000
_cell.length_b   1.000
_cell.length_c   1.000
_cell.angle_alpha   90.00
_cell.angle_beta   90.00
_cell.angle_gamma   90.00
#
_symmetry.space_group_name_H-M   'P 1'
#
loop_
_entity.id
_entity.type
_entity.pdbx_description
1 polymer ?
#
loop_
_entity_poly.entity_id
_entity_poly.type
_entity_poly.pdbx_seq_one_letter_code
_entity_poly.pdbx_strand_id
1 'polypeptide(L)'
;FPLVDIGKCVYYSVQGALAGKWVSGDCDNDPRAYVCELPYTIADNCTYNYNGFCYTLHSDAPFLQAQQICEQECGNLVSITSEMENRYVTTIASRGISAIYVLIGAMYSWFNVLAWVDGSVWSYNNNDPSYYPSSGGYCVVITITSSRSFGYWEYTSCSYTFPFICKRPAGTLCPPNQPTVTVTPVPSNPSYCNSTLLLAPGVITSPNYPQNYDNNLFCSYQLATLGSYKILLLFTTFITESNRHFVNVYDGDSSNKPLLGSYSGTLEQFSVASNGNTMYVTFKTDAFNNNLAFFIMQFPIVFSILLPLVASISSDPVCTNGFTLVNNKCLKLFTTAVSYKVAERSCMDYGATLVTVKNANDNHAVSTITGSSVSLLWMGLYCFDSDPSKCLWDDSTGSADMYSSFAA
;
A
#
# COMPACT_ATOMS: atom_id res chain seq x y z
N PHE A 1 -39.70 0.61 -7.25
CA PHE A 1 -38.67 -0.14 -6.51
C PHE A 1 -37.34 0.60 -6.58
N PRO A 2 -36.46 0.53 -5.57
CA PRO A 2 -36.53 -0.31 -4.35
C PRO A 2 -37.74 -0.03 -3.45
N LEU A 3 -38.15 -1.02 -2.65
CA LEU A 3 -39.21 -0.91 -1.64
C LEU A 3 -38.61 -1.10 -0.25
N VAL A 4 -38.06 -0.02 0.30
CA VAL A 4 -37.34 -0.04 1.58
C VAL A 4 -38.21 -0.39 2.78
N ASP A 5 -39.54 -0.29 2.64
CA ASP A 5 -40.51 -0.72 3.66
C ASP A 5 -40.55 -2.25 3.84
N ILE A 6 -40.19 -3.02 2.79
CA ILE A 6 -40.06 -4.49 2.86
C ILE A 6 -38.73 -4.88 3.51
N GLY A 7 -37.69 -4.10 3.23
CA GLY A 7 -36.35 -4.32 3.76
C GLY A 7 -35.31 -3.57 2.95
N LYS A 8 -34.19 -3.29 3.60
CA LYS A 8 -33.10 -2.48 3.01
C LYS A 8 -32.11 -3.30 2.19
N CYS A 9 -32.09 -4.61 2.37
CA CYS A 9 -31.24 -5.51 1.61
C CYS A 9 -31.85 -5.83 0.25
N VAL A 10 -31.02 -6.13 -0.74
CA VAL A 10 -31.47 -6.45 -2.09
C VAL A 10 -31.06 -7.86 -2.44
N TYR A 11 -31.95 -8.59 -3.11
CA TYR A 11 -31.66 -9.90 -3.66
C TYR A 11 -31.92 -9.96 -5.17
N TYR A 12 -31.19 -10.84 -5.84
CA TYR A 12 -31.31 -11.17 -7.25
C TYR A 12 -32.28 -12.35 -7.43
N SER A 13 -33.22 -12.23 -8.36
CA SER A 13 -34.08 -13.33 -8.78
C SER A 13 -33.48 -14.05 -9.99
N VAL A 14 -33.20 -15.35 -9.84
CA VAL A 14 -32.55 -16.17 -10.87
C VAL A 14 -33.56 -16.78 -11.84
N GLN A 15 -34.80 -17.03 -11.39
CA GLN A 15 -35.80 -17.80 -12.12
C GLN A 15 -37.19 -17.19 -12.03
N GLY A 16 -38.10 -17.65 -12.90
CA GLY A 16 -39.49 -17.20 -12.95
C GLY A 16 -39.67 -15.87 -13.69
N ALA A 17 -40.83 -15.24 -13.49
CA ALA A 17 -41.20 -13.99 -14.19
C ALA A 17 -40.28 -12.80 -13.87
N LEU A 18 -39.55 -12.86 -12.74
CA LEU A 18 -38.60 -11.85 -12.30
C LEU A 18 -37.14 -12.23 -12.54
N ALA A 19 -36.85 -13.26 -13.33
CA ALA A 19 -35.49 -13.67 -13.62
C ALA A 19 -34.66 -12.48 -14.16
N GLY A 20 -33.50 -12.22 -13.56
CA GLY A 20 -32.65 -11.08 -13.89
C GLY A 20 -32.98 -9.77 -13.18
N LYS A 21 -34.00 -9.77 -12.31
CA LYS A 21 -34.45 -8.58 -11.58
C LYS A 21 -34.02 -8.58 -10.12
N TRP A 22 -33.89 -7.37 -9.58
CA TRP A 22 -33.53 -7.10 -8.21
C TRP A 22 -34.78 -6.74 -7.41
N VAL A 23 -34.85 -7.23 -6.18
CA VAL A 23 -36.01 -7.02 -5.31
C VAL A 23 -35.52 -6.73 -3.90
N SER A 24 -36.21 -5.82 -3.20
CA SER A 24 -35.98 -5.55 -1.78
C SER A 24 -36.38 -6.76 -0.93
N GLY A 25 -35.57 -7.09 0.05
CA GLY A 25 -35.79 -8.20 0.97
C GLY A 25 -35.43 -7.83 2.40
N ASP A 26 -36.07 -8.54 3.33
CA ASP A 26 -35.78 -8.43 4.75
C ASP A 26 -34.39 -9.03 5.05
N CYS A 27 -33.50 -8.21 5.57
CA CYS A 27 -32.10 -8.58 5.82
C CYS A 27 -31.94 -9.74 6.81
N ASP A 28 -32.85 -9.84 7.78
CA ASP A 28 -32.71 -10.70 8.94
C ASP A 28 -33.61 -11.93 8.85
N ASN A 29 -34.83 -11.77 8.33
CA ASN A 29 -35.85 -12.82 8.39
C ASN A 29 -35.94 -13.69 7.12
N ASP A 30 -35.34 -13.27 6.00
CA ASP A 30 -35.37 -14.01 4.75
C ASP A 30 -34.02 -14.67 4.44
N PRO A 31 -33.74 -15.91 4.86
CA PRO A 31 -32.49 -16.57 4.52
C PRO A 31 -32.41 -16.87 3.02
N ARG A 32 -31.27 -16.55 2.39
CA ARG A 32 -31.04 -16.77 0.95
C ARG A 32 -29.64 -17.29 0.69
N ALA A 33 -29.49 -18.01 -0.42
CA ALA A 33 -28.18 -18.28 -0.99
C ALA A 33 -27.50 -16.96 -1.38
N TYR A 34 -26.20 -16.96 -1.66
CA TYR A 34 -25.46 -15.74 -1.94
C TYR A 34 -24.28 -16.00 -2.85
N VAL A 35 -23.83 -14.96 -3.54
CA VAL A 35 -22.64 -14.99 -4.40
C VAL A 35 -21.63 -14.02 -3.83
N CYS A 36 -20.41 -14.50 -3.59
CA CYS A 36 -19.30 -13.64 -3.23
C CYS A 36 -18.53 -13.23 -4.50
N GLU A 37 -17.99 -12.02 -4.48
CA GLU A 37 -17.13 -11.45 -5.51
C GLU A 37 -15.74 -11.13 -4.94
N LEU A 38 -14.71 -11.58 -5.65
CA LEU A 38 -13.31 -11.28 -5.39
C LEU A 38 -12.73 -10.48 -6.57
N PRO A 39 -11.83 -9.51 -6.36
CA PRO A 39 -11.09 -8.93 -7.48
C PRO A 39 -10.24 -10.02 -8.15
N TYR A 40 -10.21 -10.01 -9.49
CA TYR A 40 -9.29 -10.86 -10.24
C TYR A 40 -7.85 -10.42 -9.99
N THR A 41 -6.92 -11.31 -10.28
CA THR A 41 -5.49 -11.06 -10.14
C THR A 41 -4.73 -11.64 -11.32
N ILE A 42 -3.40 -11.61 -11.26
CA ILE A 42 -2.51 -12.24 -12.22
C ILE A 42 -2.02 -13.57 -11.63
N ALA A 43 -1.84 -14.58 -12.49
CA ALA A 43 -1.26 -15.87 -12.08
C ALA A 43 0.09 -15.68 -11.38
N ASP A 44 0.21 -16.21 -10.16
CA ASP A 44 1.45 -16.25 -9.38
C ASP A 44 1.43 -17.50 -8.49
N ASN A 45 2.61 -17.96 -8.07
CA ASN A 45 2.77 -19.14 -7.23
C ASN A 45 2.67 -18.83 -5.72
N CYS A 46 2.37 -17.58 -5.35
CA CYS A 46 2.18 -17.20 -3.94
C CYS A 46 0.83 -17.70 -3.40
N THR A 47 0.81 -18.09 -2.12
CA THR A 47 -0.38 -18.60 -1.43
C THR A 47 -1.50 -17.57 -1.35
N TYR A 48 -1.15 -16.33 -1.00
CA TYR A 48 -2.11 -15.24 -0.84
C TYR A 48 -1.99 -14.27 -2.01
N ASN A 49 -2.79 -14.52 -3.04
CA ASN A 49 -2.79 -13.73 -4.28
C ASN A 49 -4.13 -12.99 -4.42
N TYR A 50 -4.07 -11.66 -4.49
CA TYR A 50 -5.23 -10.78 -4.45
C TYR A 50 -4.97 -9.46 -5.17
N ASN A 51 -5.88 -9.10 -6.08
CA ASN A 51 -5.94 -7.79 -6.74
C ASN A 51 -4.60 -7.33 -7.36
N GLY A 52 -3.89 -8.23 -8.04
CA GLY A 52 -2.61 -7.94 -8.67
C GLY A 52 -1.39 -7.98 -7.74
N PHE A 53 -1.57 -8.42 -6.49
CA PHE A 53 -0.49 -8.50 -5.50
C PHE A 53 -0.43 -9.87 -4.83
N CYS A 54 0.80 -10.24 -4.47
CA CYS A 54 1.13 -11.37 -3.63
C CYS A 54 1.46 -10.91 -2.22
N TYR A 55 0.90 -11.62 -1.24
CA TYR A 55 1.12 -11.39 0.17
C TYR A 55 1.80 -12.62 0.79
N THR A 56 2.76 -12.38 1.67
CA THR A 56 3.49 -13.43 2.40
C THR A 56 3.53 -13.07 3.87
N LEU A 57 3.31 -14.07 4.72
CA LEU A 57 3.25 -13.92 6.18
C LEU A 57 4.57 -14.41 6.77
N HIS A 58 5.16 -13.63 7.67
CA HIS A 58 6.47 -13.90 8.25
C HIS A 58 6.44 -13.88 9.77
N SER A 59 7.43 -14.53 10.38
CA SER A 59 7.64 -14.56 11.83
C SER A 59 8.14 -13.23 12.38
N ASP A 60 8.23 -13.14 13.70
CA ASP A 60 8.51 -11.88 14.39
C ASP A 60 9.87 -11.24 14.01
N ALA A 61 9.84 -9.96 13.66
CA ALA A 61 11.04 -9.16 13.42
C ALA A 61 10.78 -7.68 13.77
N PRO A 62 11.83 -6.90 14.12
CA PRO A 62 11.72 -5.44 14.20
C PRO A 62 11.56 -4.82 12.81
N PHE A 63 11.01 -3.62 12.72
CA PHE A 63 10.57 -3.04 11.44
C PHE A 63 11.63 -3.01 10.35
N LEU A 64 12.85 -2.59 10.67
CA LEU A 64 13.94 -2.52 9.69
C LEU A 64 14.29 -3.90 9.12
N GLN A 65 14.33 -4.93 9.97
CA GLN A 65 14.61 -6.30 9.55
C GLN A 65 13.43 -6.89 8.78
N ALA A 66 12.20 -6.60 9.21
CA ALA A 66 10.99 -7.03 8.53
C ALA A 66 10.92 -6.48 7.10
N GLN A 67 11.22 -5.19 6.92
CA GLN A 67 11.32 -4.55 5.61
C GLN A 67 12.40 -5.21 4.73
N GLN A 68 13.58 -5.52 5.28
CA GLN A 68 14.65 -6.19 4.55
C GLN A 68 14.26 -7.60 4.09
N ILE A 69 13.50 -8.33 4.90
CA ILE A 69 12.99 -9.64 4.51
C ILE A 69 11.99 -9.50 3.36
N CYS A 70 11.10 -8.50 3.39
CA CYS A 70 10.17 -8.26 2.30
C CYS A 70 10.87 -7.87 0.99
N GLU A 71 11.95 -7.09 1.06
CA GLU A 71 12.75 -6.71 -0.10
C GLU A 71 13.47 -7.92 -0.74
N GLN A 72 13.90 -8.89 0.07
CA GLN A 72 14.44 -10.17 -0.43
C GLN A 72 13.41 -10.95 -1.26
N GLU A 73 12.13 -10.68 -1.04
CA GLU A 73 10.99 -11.22 -1.79
C GLU A 73 10.52 -10.28 -2.91
N CYS A 74 11.36 -9.31 -3.32
CA CYS A 74 11.02 -8.27 -4.31
C CYS A 74 9.74 -7.49 -3.96
N GLY A 75 9.46 -7.36 -2.67
CA GLY A 75 8.32 -6.65 -2.13
C GLY A 75 8.74 -5.63 -1.09
N ASN A 76 7.76 -5.17 -0.34
CA ASN A 76 7.94 -4.31 0.82
C ASN A 76 7.00 -4.79 1.93
N LEU A 77 7.15 -4.25 3.15
CA LEU A 77 6.08 -4.36 4.12
C LEU A 77 4.76 -3.84 3.52
N VAL A 78 3.66 -4.52 3.84
CA VAL A 78 2.38 -4.31 3.17
C VAL A 78 1.90 -2.86 3.28
N SER A 79 1.60 -2.27 2.13
CA SER A 79 0.80 -1.04 2.01
C SER A 79 -0.68 -1.37 1.98
N ILE A 80 -1.54 -0.55 2.58
CA ILE A 80 -2.99 -0.73 2.53
C ILE A 80 -3.65 0.54 1.99
N THR A 81 -4.23 0.45 0.80
CA THR A 81 -4.70 1.59 0.00
C THR A 81 -6.22 1.62 -0.18
N SER A 82 -6.92 0.59 0.32
CA SER A 82 -8.37 0.49 0.26
C SER A 82 -8.93 -0.29 1.44
N GLU A 83 -10.23 -0.09 1.72
CA GLU A 83 -10.94 -0.86 2.73
C GLU A 83 -10.93 -2.37 2.44
N MET A 84 -11.07 -2.73 1.16
CA MET A 84 -11.07 -4.12 0.70
C MET A 84 -9.70 -4.80 0.90
N GLU A 85 -8.61 -4.07 0.64
CA GLU A 85 -7.26 -4.55 0.94
C GLU A 85 -7.03 -4.71 2.45
N ASN A 86 -7.49 -3.76 3.27
CA ASN A 86 -7.41 -3.87 4.74
C ASN A 86 -8.11 -5.13 5.24
N ARG A 87 -9.33 -5.37 4.73
CA ARG A 87 -10.12 -6.56 5.03
C ARG A 87 -9.43 -7.84 4.59
N TYR A 88 -8.86 -7.87 3.39
CA TYR A 88 -8.10 -9.04 2.91
C TYR A 88 -6.89 -9.33 3.81
N VAL A 89 -6.07 -8.31 4.08
CA VAL A 89 -4.84 -8.41 4.89
C VAL A 89 -5.12 -8.91 6.31
N THR A 90 -6.17 -8.38 6.95
CA THR A 90 -6.61 -8.81 8.29
C THR A 90 -7.13 -10.25 8.33
N THR A 91 -7.87 -10.67 7.30
CA THR A 91 -8.38 -12.04 7.18
C THR A 91 -7.26 -13.06 7.00
N ILE A 92 -6.29 -12.81 6.12
CA ILE A 92 -5.15 -13.75 5.93
C ILE A 92 -4.26 -13.80 7.17
N ALA A 93 -4.07 -12.66 7.84
CA ALA A 93 -3.26 -12.59 9.05
C ALA A 93 -3.90 -13.31 10.23
N SER A 94 -5.19 -13.10 10.48
CA SER A 94 -5.90 -13.75 11.60
C SER A 94 -5.97 -15.29 11.49
N ARG A 95 -5.80 -15.84 10.29
CA ARG A 95 -5.77 -17.29 10.03
C ARG A 95 -4.35 -17.86 9.98
N GLY A 96 -3.40 -17.07 9.47
CA GLY A 96 -2.04 -17.52 9.25
C GLY A 96 -1.07 -17.18 10.38
N ILE A 97 -1.44 -16.28 11.29
CA ILE A 97 -0.57 -15.77 12.35
C ILE A 97 -1.26 -15.96 13.71
N SER A 98 -0.55 -16.61 14.64
CA SER A 98 -0.98 -16.79 16.02
C SER A 98 -0.49 -15.63 16.91
N ALA A 99 -0.93 -14.40 16.62
CA ALA A 99 -0.56 -13.20 17.37
C ALA A 99 -1.73 -12.22 17.50
N ILE A 100 -1.56 -11.18 18.32
CA ILE A 100 -2.55 -10.11 18.48
C ILE A 100 -2.41 -9.04 17.40
N TYR A 101 -1.17 -8.73 17.05
CA TYR A 101 -0.80 -7.65 16.16
C TYR A 101 0.10 -8.18 15.04
N VAL A 102 0.01 -7.57 13.87
CA VAL A 102 0.94 -7.81 12.77
C VAL A 102 1.42 -6.48 12.22
N LEU A 103 2.72 -6.42 11.90
CA LEU A 103 3.38 -5.22 11.42
C LEU A 103 3.08 -4.97 9.93
N ILE A 104 2.84 -3.71 9.61
CA ILE A 104 2.59 -3.23 8.24
C ILE A 104 3.57 -2.14 7.85
N GLY A 105 3.58 -1.74 6.58
CA GLY A 105 4.56 -0.80 6.03
C GLY A 105 4.30 0.67 6.36
N ALA A 106 3.30 0.99 7.20
CA ALA A 106 2.99 2.36 7.56
C ALA A 106 3.95 2.88 8.64
N MET A 107 4.44 4.09 8.42
CA MET A 107 5.30 4.80 9.36
C MET A 107 4.79 6.21 9.63
N TYR A 108 4.99 6.66 10.86
CA TYR A 108 4.62 8.00 11.32
C TYR A 108 5.86 8.89 11.33
N SER A 109 5.93 9.85 10.40
CA SER A 109 7.08 10.74 10.28
C SER A 109 7.07 11.87 11.31
N TRP A 110 8.22 12.51 11.51
CA TRP A 110 8.38 13.63 12.45
C TRP A 110 7.54 14.88 12.09
N PHE A 111 7.01 14.96 10.87
CA PHE A 111 6.12 16.04 10.41
C PHE A 111 4.63 15.74 10.64
N ASN A 112 4.27 14.72 11.44
CA ASN A 112 2.90 14.26 11.65
C ASN A 112 2.21 13.76 10.37
N VAL A 113 2.98 13.20 9.44
CA VAL A 113 2.47 12.63 8.20
C VAL A 113 2.69 11.12 8.22
N LEU A 114 1.61 10.38 8.01
CA LEU A 114 1.65 8.94 7.76
C LEU A 114 2.05 8.66 6.31
N ALA A 115 2.95 7.71 6.13
CA ALA A 115 3.40 7.28 4.81
C ALA A 115 3.64 5.77 4.78
N TRP A 116 3.48 5.18 3.60
CA TRP A 116 3.88 3.80 3.35
C TRP A 116 5.37 3.75 2.99
N VAL A 117 6.08 2.76 3.52
CA VAL A 117 7.51 2.52 3.26
C VAL A 117 7.79 2.20 1.79
N ASP A 118 6.82 1.58 1.12
CA ASP A 118 6.90 1.33 -0.31
C ASP A 118 6.63 2.60 -1.13
N GLY A 119 6.12 3.68 -0.52
CA GLY A 119 5.75 4.96 -1.14
C GLY A 119 4.35 5.00 -1.76
N SER A 120 3.52 3.97 -1.54
CA SER A 120 2.14 3.93 -2.01
C SER A 120 1.36 5.15 -1.54
N VAL A 121 0.34 5.54 -2.29
CA VAL A 121 -0.51 6.69 -1.95
C VAL A 121 -1.27 6.42 -0.64
N TRP A 122 -1.35 7.43 0.23
CA TRP A 122 -2.16 7.35 1.46
C TRP A 122 -3.64 7.64 1.16
N SER A 123 -4.31 6.69 0.49
CA SER A 123 -5.70 6.81 0.05
C SER A 123 -6.73 6.23 1.02
N TYR A 124 -6.29 5.51 2.05
CA TYR A 124 -7.14 4.83 3.01
C TYR A 124 -6.50 4.91 4.41
N ASN A 125 -7.34 5.05 5.43
CA ASN A 125 -6.90 5.19 6.82
C ASN A 125 -7.85 4.41 7.73
N ASN A 126 -7.31 3.51 8.54
CA ASN A 126 -8.09 2.72 9.49
C ASN A 126 -7.51 2.75 10.91
N ASN A 127 -6.97 3.90 11.32
CA ASN A 127 -6.36 4.06 12.65
C ASN A 127 -7.42 3.95 13.74
N ASP A 128 -7.10 3.27 14.85
CA ASP A 128 -8.00 3.18 16.00
C ASP A 128 -8.23 4.59 16.58
N PRO A 129 -9.47 5.12 16.56
CA PRO A 129 -9.76 6.46 17.07
C PRO A 129 -9.59 6.56 18.59
N SER A 130 -9.51 5.43 19.29
CA SER A 130 -9.30 5.35 20.74
C SER A 130 -7.84 5.52 21.14
N TYR A 131 -6.92 5.47 20.18
CA TYR A 131 -5.47 5.45 20.42
C TYR A 131 -4.79 6.69 19.85
N TYR A 132 -4.30 7.55 20.73
CA TYR A 132 -3.55 8.75 20.36
C TYR A 132 -2.05 8.47 20.45
N PRO A 133 -1.23 8.92 19.48
CA PRO A 133 0.20 8.68 19.48
C PRO A 133 0.85 9.38 20.69
N SER A 134 1.17 8.61 21.72
CA SER A 134 1.98 9.07 22.85
C SER A 134 3.44 9.10 22.40
N SER A 135 3.90 10.27 21.94
CA SER A 135 5.31 10.70 21.86
C SER A 135 6.36 9.58 21.76
N GLY A 136 6.33 8.77 20.69
CA GLY A 136 7.31 7.69 20.52
C GLY A 136 6.99 6.56 19.52
N GLY A 137 5.79 6.48 18.93
CA GLY A 137 5.46 5.46 17.94
C GLY A 137 5.77 5.89 16.50
N TYR A 138 6.76 5.28 15.86
CA TYR A 138 7.14 5.55 14.45
C TYR A 138 6.64 4.49 13.47
N CYS A 139 6.13 3.36 13.96
CA CYS A 139 5.66 2.24 13.15
C CYS A 139 4.22 1.89 13.48
N VAL A 140 3.56 1.17 12.58
CA VAL A 140 2.13 0.85 12.68
C VAL A 140 1.93 -0.67 12.62
N VAL A 141 1.05 -1.16 13.48
CA VAL A 141 0.58 -2.55 13.47
C VAL A 141 -0.93 -2.58 13.24
N ILE A 142 -1.44 -3.71 12.79
CA ILE A 142 -2.87 -3.98 12.67
C ILE A 142 -3.29 -5.08 13.64
N THR A 143 -4.44 -4.88 14.29
CA THR A 143 -4.98 -5.81 15.28
C THR A 143 -5.74 -6.94 14.59
N ILE A 144 -5.34 -8.19 14.82
CA ILE A 144 -5.85 -9.37 14.09
C ILE A 144 -6.62 -10.37 14.97
N THR A 145 -6.80 -10.05 16.26
CA THR A 145 -7.65 -10.85 17.16
C THR A 145 -9.09 -10.34 17.16
N SER A 146 -10.04 -11.26 17.32
CA SER A 146 -11.50 -11.02 17.34
C SER A 146 -11.94 -10.14 18.51
N SER A 147 -11.59 -8.86 18.44
CA SER A 147 -11.88 -7.79 19.39
C SER A 147 -12.62 -6.67 18.67
N ARG A 148 -13.05 -5.64 19.41
CA ARG A 148 -13.64 -4.44 18.81
C ARG A 148 -12.66 -3.68 17.91
N SER A 149 -11.36 -3.86 18.13
CA SER A 149 -10.29 -3.24 17.36
C SER A 149 -9.81 -4.13 16.20
N PHE A 150 -10.49 -5.24 15.89
CA PHE A 150 -10.12 -6.08 14.75
C PHE A 150 -10.04 -5.27 13.45
N GLY A 151 -8.85 -5.30 12.83
CA GLY A 151 -8.51 -4.59 11.61
C GLY A 151 -8.16 -3.12 11.75
N TYR A 152 -8.22 -2.55 12.95
CA TYR A 152 -7.75 -1.19 13.21
C TYR A 152 -6.22 -1.13 13.31
N TRP A 153 -5.68 0.03 12.96
CA TRP A 153 -4.25 0.31 13.00
C TRP A 153 -3.87 1.03 14.30
N GLU A 154 -2.79 0.57 14.92
CA GLU A 154 -2.27 1.09 16.19
C GLU A 154 -0.79 1.47 16.04
N TYR A 155 -0.36 2.51 16.75
CA TYR A 155 1.04 2.95 16.72
C TYR A 155 1.90 2.13 17.69
N THR A 156 3.12 1.85 17.30
CA THR A 156 4.09 1.11 18.11
C THR A 156 5.53 1.59 17.88
N SER A 157 6.45 1.16 18.76
CA SER A 157 7.88 1.35 18.54
C SER A 157 8.38 0.43 17.43
N CYS A 158 9.16 0.97 16.49
CA CYS A 158 9.82 0.19 15.43
C CYS A 158 10.86 -0.82 15.94
N SER A 159 11.27 -0.70 17.20
CA SER A 159 12.21 -1.63 17.85
C SER A 159 11.55 -2.89 18.38
N TYR A 160 10.21 -2.90 18.52
CA TYR A 160 9.48 -4.08 18.94
C TYR A 160 9.31 -5.06 17.79
N THR A 161 9.32 -6.34 18.15
CA THR A 161 9.21 -7.44 17.21
C THR A 161 7.76 -7.87 17.07
N PHE A 162 7.28 -7.96 15.84
CA PHE A 162 5.94 -8.45 15.52
C PHE A 162 6.05 -9.34 14.29
N PRO A 163 5.14 -10.32 14.13
CA PRO A 163 4.99 -10.97 12.84
C PRO A 163 4.59 -9.89 11.82
N PHE A 164 4.89 -10.10 10.55
CA PHE A 164 4.73 -9.06 9.54
C PHE A 164 4.25 -9.63 8.20
N ILE A 165 3.78 -8.73 7.34
CA ILE A 165 3.23 -9.09 6.03
C ILE A 165 4.01 -8.35 4.97
N CYS A 166 4.53 -9.10 4.00
CA CYS A 166 5.12 -8.52 2.80
C CYS A 166 4.09 -8.48 1.67
N LYS A 167 4.22 -7.48 0.80
CA LYS A 167 3.43 -7.29 -0.42
C LYS A 167 4.36 -7.09 -1.59
N ARG A 168 4.14 -7.83 -2.68
CA ARG A 168 4.84 -7.67 -3.96
C ARG A 168 3.85 -7.72 -5.13
N PRO A 169 4.15 -7.11 -6.29
CA PRO A 169 3.33 -7.30 -7.48
C PRO A 169 3.25 -8.78 -7.87
N ALA A 170 2.05 -9.25 -8.20
CA ALA A 170 1.84 -10.61 -8.72
C ALA A 170 2.49 -10.76 -10.11
N GLY A 171 3.03 -11.94 -10.40
CA GLY A 171 3.81 -12.22 -11.61
C GLY A 171 5.29 -11.83 -11.52
N THR A 172 5.73 -11.24 -10.39
CA THR A 172 7.14 -10.89 -10.18
C THR A 172 8.01 -12.14 -10.03
N LEU A 173 9.01 -12.29 -10.90
CA LEU A 173 10.01 -13.36 -10.82
C LEU A 173 11.17 -12.91 -9.93
N CYS A 174 11.19 -13.34 -8.67
CA CYS A 174 12.33 -13.08 -7.78
C CYS A 174 13.49 -14.04 -8.05
N PRO A 175 14.73 -13.53 -8.22
CA PRO A 175 15.91 -14.39 -8.26
C PRO A 175 16.08 -15.14 -6.93
N PRO A 176 16.36 -16.46 -6.94
CA PRO A 176 16.47 -17.27 -5.73
C PRO A 176 17.67 -16.92 -4.83
N ASN A 177 18.63 -16.14 -5.33
CA ASN A 177 19.83 -15.71 -4.60
C ASN A 177 19.96 -14.19 -4.68
N GLN A 178 19.08 -13.45 -3.99
CA GLN A 178 19.34 -12.04 -3.78
C GLN A 178 20.58 -11.89 -2.87
N PRO A 179 21.54 -11.01 -3.19
CA PRO A 179 22.68 -10.76 -2.31
C PRO A 179 22.21 -10.28 -0.94
N THR A 180 22.70 -10.90 0.13
CA THR A 180 22.36 -10.55 1.51
C THR A 180 22.65 -9.07 1.78
N VAL A 181 21.61 -8.30 2.06
CA VAL A 181 21.71 -6.88 2.40
C VAL A 181 22.45 -6.76 3.74
N THR A 182 23.74 -6.41 3.69
CA THR A 182 24.54 -6.18 4.89
C THR A 182 24.28 -4.76 5.37
N VAL A 183 23.44 -4.62 6.40
CA VAL A 183 23.10 -3.33 7.00
C VAL A 183 24.34 -2.76 7.69
N THR A 184 24.88 -1.67 7.15
CA THR A 184 25.87 -0.87 7.88
C THR A 184 25.09 -0.01 8.88
N PRO A 185 25.32 -0.12 10.20
CA PRO A 185 24.58 0.67 11.17
C PRO A 185 24.79 2.16 10.94
N VAL A 186 23.72 2.95 11.08
CA VAL A 186 23.76 4.41 11.04
C VAL A 186 24.77 4.89 12.09
N PRO A 187 25.83 5.63 11.71
CA PRO A 187 26.82 6.11 12.66
C PRO A 187 26.16 7.00 13.72
N SER A 188 26.45 6.73 14.99
CA SER A 188 25.91 7.44 16.16
C SER A 188 26.49 8.86 16.36
N ASN A 189 27.02 9.50 15.31
CA ASN A 189 27.62 10.83 15.43
C ASN A 189 27.54 11.59 14.09
N PRO A 190 26.58 12.50 13.87
CA PRO A 190 26.49 13.27 12.62
C PRO A 190 27.56 14.37 12.48
N SER A 191 28.43 14.51 13.47
CA SER A 191 29.52 15.48 13.55
C SER A 191 30.86 14.76 13.44
N TYR A 192 31.35 14.67 12.20
CA TYR A 192 32.74 14.73 11.71
C TYR A 192 32.68 14.12 10.30
N CYS A 193 32.59 14.98 9.28
CA CYS A 193 32.46 14.59 7.89
C CYS A 193 33.53 13.56 7.48
N ASN A 194 33.13 12.30 7.41
CA ASN A 194 33.86 11.23 6.77
C ASN A 194 32.87 10.37 5.98
N SER A 195 33.39 9.67 4.97
CA SER A 195 32.62 8.88 4.01
C SER A 195 31.54 8.03 4.67
N THR A 196 30.28 8.39 4.43
CA THR A 196 29.12 7.68 5.00
C THR A 196 28.21 7.20 3.87
N LEU A 197 27.85 5.92 3.89
CA LEU A 197 26.77 5.37 3.07
C LEU A 197 25.43 5.67 3.76
N LEU A 198 24.51 6.30 3.04
CA LEU A 198 23.17 6.66 3.51
C LEU A 198 22.12 6.02 2.59
N LEU A 199 21.17 5.31 3.18
CA LEU A 199 20.05 4.69 2.45
C LEU A 199 18.84 5.61 2.44
N ALA A 200 18.13 5.67 1.32
CA ALA A 200 16.88 6.42 1.22
C ALA A 200 15.76 5.77 2.06
N PRO A 201 14.86 6.57 2.68
CA PRO A 201 14.87 8.03 2.70
C PRO A 201 15.83 8.58 3.76
N GLY A 202 16.40 9.77 3.54
CA GLY A 202 17.24 10.41 4.55
C GLY A 202 17.47 11.90 4.38
N VAL A 203 18.28 12.45 5.28
CA VAL A 203 18.61 13.89 5.35
C VAL A 203 20.13 14.05 5.51
N ILE A 204 20.70 15.02 4.80
CA ILE A 204 22.09 15.45 4.91
C ILE A 204 22.07 16.91 5.36
N THR A 205 22.78 17.21 6.44
CA THR A 205 22.97 18.59 6.91
C THR A 205 24.43 18.99 6.80
N SER A 206 24.70 20.29 6.71
CA SER A 206 26.05 20.80 6.86
C SER A 206 26.62 20.44 8.24
N PRO A 207 27.95 20.27 8.36
CA PRO A 207 28.60 20.15 9.66
C PRO A 207 28.20 21.32 10.57
N ASN A 208 28.00 21.03 11.86
CA ASN A 208 27.58 21.97 12.89
C ASN A 208 26.17 22.57 12.74
N TYR A 209 25.36 22.13 11.77
CA TYR A 209 23.97 22.59 11.60
C TYR A 209 23.21 22.61 12.95
N PRO A 210 22.45 23.67 13.28
CA PRO A 210 22.13 24.85 12.45
C PRO A 210 23.19 25.96 12.46
N GLN A 211 24.33 25.75 13.11
CA GLN A 211 25.46 26.67 13.08
C GLN A 211 26.25 26.53 11.77
N ASN A 212 27.15 27.47 11.54
CA ASN A 212 27.98 27.50 10.34
C ASN A 212 28.93 26.30 10.29
N TYR A 213 29.12 25.76 9.09
CA TYR A 213 30.17 24.78 8.85
C TYR A 213 31.57 25.42 8.95
N ASP A 214 32.57 24.61 9.28
CA ASP A 214 33.96 25.03 9.38
C ASP A 214 34.66 25.16 8.00
N ASN A 215 35.82 25.80 7.99
CA ASN A 215 36.70 25.86 6.82
C ASN A 215 37.52 24.57 6.68
N ASN A 216 38.11 24.36 5.49
CA ASN A 216 38.96 23.20 5.16
C ASN A 216 38.26 21.84 5.32
N LEU A 217 36.96 21.79 5.07
CA LEU A 217 36.18 20.57 5.12
C LEU A 217 36.20 19.85 3.78
N PHE A 218 36.26 18.52 3.86
CA PHE A 218 35.98 17.63 2.75
C PHE A 218 35.01 16.54 3.25
N CYS A 219 33.76 16.67 2.88
CA CYS A 219 32.71 15.70 3.17
C CYS A 219 32.40 14.87 1.93
N SER A 220 32.11 13.59 2.14
CA SER A 220 31.57 12.72 1.10
C SER A 220 30.44 11.86 1.65
N TYR A 221 29.36 11.78 0.89
CA TYR A 221 28.17 10.99 1.19
C TYR A 221 27.88 10.10 -0.01
N GLN A 222 27.81 8.80 0.21
CA GLN A 222 27.33 7.86 -0.78
C GLN A 222 25.86 7.61 -0.46
N LEU A 223 24.97 7.93 -1.37
CA LEU A 223 23.53 7.70 -1.24
C LEU A 223 23.19 6.45 -2.04
N ALA A 224 22.35 5.60 -1.48
CA ALA A 224 21.83 4.44 -2.20
C ALA A 224 20.33 4.26 -1.90
N THR A 225 19.61 3.72 -2.87
CA THR A 225 18.26 3.16 -2.67
C THR A 225 18.32 1.65 -2.84
N LEU A 226 17.42 0.94 -2.18
CA LEU A 226 17.30 -0.50 -2.32
C LEU A 226 16.60 -0.80 -3.66
N GLY A 227 16.98 -1.87 -4.36
CA GLY A 227 16.45 -2.18 -5.70
C GLY A 227 16.92 -1.24 -6.83
N SER A 228 16.09 -1.03 -7.85
CA SER A 228 16.40 -0.26 -9.07
C SER A 228 15.82 1.16 -9.09
N TYR A 229 15.47 1.70 -7.91
CA TYR A 229 14.89 3.05 -7.81
C TYR A 229 15.92 4.14 -8.09
N LYS A 230 15.45 5.33 -8.47
CA LYS A 230 16.29 6.52 -8.62
C LYS A 230 16.27 7.32 -7.33
N ILE A 231 17.35 8.05 -7.07
CA ILE A 231 17.48 8.96 -5.93
C ILE A 231 17.11 10.35 -6.40
N LEU A 232 16.13 10.98 -5.75
CA LEU A 232 15.88 12.42 -5.87
C LEU A 232 16.47 13.11 -4.64
N LEU A 233 17.46 13.97 -4.86
CA LEU A 233 18.05 14.80 -3.82
C LEU A 233 17.41 16.19 -3.88
N LEU A 234 16.67 16.56 -2.83
CA LEU A 234 15.99 17.83 -2.63
C LEU A 234 16.82 18.76 -1.75
N PHE A 235 17.19 19.92 -2.26
CA PHE A 235 17.91 20.96 -1.53
C PHE A 235 16.87 21.90 -0.91
N THR A 236 16.51 21.70 0.36
CA THR A 236 15.45 22.49 1.02
C THR A 236 15.95 23.85 1.47
N THR A 237 17.18 23.90 1.97
CA THR A 237 17.90 25.14 2.27
C THR A 237 19.34 25.00 1.81
N PHE A 238 19.84 25.96 1.03
CA PHE A 238 21.21 25.92 0.51
C PHE A 238 21.89 27.28 0.58
N ILE A 239 22.76 27.45 1.57
CA ILE A 239 23.56 28.67 1.77
C ILE A 239 25.02 28.25 1.89
N THR A 240 25.79 28.50 0.83
CA THR A 240 27.23 28.27 0.78
C THR A 240 27.95 29.51 0.27
N GLU A 241 29.26 29.56 0.43
CA GLU A 241 30.02 30.65 -0.16
C GLU A 241 30.07 30.53 -1.69
N SER A 242 29.59 31.58 -2.37
CA SER A 242 29.52 31.64 -3.82
C SER A 242 30.91 31.50 -4.46
N ASN A 243 31.00 30.59 -5.44
CA ASN A 243 32.21 30.31 -6.22
C ASN A 243 33.43 29.82 -5.41
N ARG A 244 33.24 29.41 -4.15
CA ARG A 244 34.31 28.87 -3.30
C ARG A 244 33.95 27.55 -2.63
N HIS A 245 32.76 27.48 -2.04
CA HIS A 245 32.30 26.28 -1.33
C HIS A 245 31.28 25.53 -2.18
N PHE A 246 31.60 24.29 -2.55
CA PHE A 246 30.83 23.55 -3.53
C PHE A 246 30.24 22.27 -2.96
N VAL A 247 28.97 22.04 -3.29
CA VAL A 247 28.34 20.71 -3.25
C VAL A 247 28.31 20.13 -4.66
N ASN A 248 29.02 19.03 -4.87
CA ASN A 248 29.02 18.30 -6.15
C ASN A 248 28.18 17.03 -6.01
N VAL A 249 27.33 16.77 -6.99
CA VAL A 249 26.45 15.59 -7.04
C VAL A 249 26.82 14.77 -8.27
N TYR A 250 27.09 13.48 -8.09
CA TYR A 250 27.51 12.54 -9.13
C TYR A 250 26.51 11.39 -9.27
N ASP A 251 26.33 10.92 -10.50
CA ASP A 251 25.40 9.85 -10.89
C ASP A 251 26.02 8.46 -10.70
N GLY A 252 26.12 8.03 -9.45
CA GLY A 252 26.61 6.71 -9.08
C GLY A 252 27.25 6.69 -7.70
N ASP A 253 28.16 5.75 -7.47
CA ASP A 253 28.74 5.45 -6.15
C ASP A 253 29.99 6.25 -5.76
N SER A 254 30.56 7.06 -6.67
CA SER A 254 31.86 7.70 -6.47
C SER A 254 32.07 8.96 -7.32
N SER A 255 33.12 9.75 -7.03
CA SER A 255 33.47 10.97 -7.78
C SER A 255 34.00 10.72 -9.20
N ASN A 256 34.22 9.46 -9.58
CA ASN A 256 34.62 9.09 -10.94
C ASN A 256 33.42 8.91 -11.88
N LYS A 257 32.19 9.02 -11.36
CA LYS A 257 30.94 8.89 -12.10
C LYS A 257 30.53 10.23 -12.74
N PRO A 258 29.58 10.24 -13.69
CA PRO A 258 29.13 11.48 -14.33
C PRO A 258 28.67 12.53 -13.30
N LEU A 259 29.12 13.77 -13.45
CA LEU A 259 28.70 14.88 -12.59
C LEU A 259 27.29 15.33 -13.02
N LEU A 260 26.33 15.25 -12.11
CA LEU A 260 24.96 15.76 -12.30
C LEU A 260 24.87 17.27 -12.08
N GLY A 261 25.68 17.81 -11.17
CA GLY A 261 25.77 19.25 -10.95
C GLY A 261 26.75 19.65 -9.85
N SER A 262 27.15 20.92 -9.87
CA SER A 262 28.02 21.56 -8.89
C SER A 262 27.37 22.88 -8.44
N TYR A 263 27.12 23.00 -7.14
CA TYR A 263 26.28 24.06 -6.58
C TYR A 263 27.07 24.86 -5.54
N SER A 264 26.98 26.20 -5.61
CA SER A 264 27.57 27.13 -4.64
C SER A 264 26.71 28.39 -4.52
N GLY A 265 26.92 29.18 -3.46
CA GLY A 265 26.15 30.39 -3.17
C GLY A 265 24.87 30.12 -2.40
N THR A 266 23.98 31.11 -2.39
CA THR A 266 22.62 31.01 -1.86
C THR A 266 21.67 30.69 -3.00
N LEU A 267 20.99 29.54 -2.94
CA LEU A 267 20.06 29.08 -3.95
C LEU A 267 18.67 28.87 -3.35
N GLU A 268 17.62 29.14 -4.13
CA GLU A 268 16.26 28.71 -3.80
C GLU A 268 16.14 27.18 -3.82
N GLN A 269 15.01 26.62 -3.35
CA GLN A 269 14.81 25.18 -3.30
C GLN A 269 14.86 24.54 -4.71
N PHE A 270 15.64 23.47 -4.87
CA PHE A 270 15.77 22.73 -6.12
C PHE A 270 16.00 21.23 -5.89
N SER A 271 15.98 20.42 -6.95
CA SER A 271 16.21 18.98 -6.86
C SER A 271 17.08 18.43 -7.98
N VAL A 272 17.72 17.30 -7.72
CA VAL A 272 18.62 16.58 -8.65
C VAL A 272 18.28 15.09 -8.59
N ALA A 273 18.14 14.44 -9.73
CA ALA A 273 17.81 13.01 -9.81
C ALA A 273 18.97 12.18 -10.39
N SER A 274 19.22 11.00 -9.83
CA SER A 274 20.13 10.00 -10.40
C SER A 274 19.48 9.21 -11.54
N ASN A 275 20.29 8.55 -12.36
CA ASN A 275 19.82 7.57 -13.34
C ASN A 275 19.78 6.14 -12.79
N GLY A 276 20.57 5.84 -11.75
CA GLY A 276 20.60 4.55 -11.06
C GLY A 276 20.21 4.65 -9.58
N ASN A 277 20.43 3.56 -8.85
CA ASN A 277 20.11 3.42 -7.42
C ASN A 277 21.21 3.95 -6.48
N THR A 278 22.19 4.68 -7.01
CA THR A 278 23.28 5.28 -6.23
C THR A 278 23.53 6.71 -6.69
N MET A 279 23.93 7.56 -5.75
CA MET A 279 24.30 8.95 -5.98
C MET A 279 25.44 9.30 -5.02
N TYR A 280 26.45 10.03 -5.47
CA TYR A 280 27.58 10.41 -4.62
C TYR A 280 27.60 11.93 -4.48
N VAL A 281 27.69 12.42 -3.25
CA VAL A 281 27.64 13.85 -2.93
C VAL A 281 28.91 14.23 -2.20
N THR A 282 29.58 15.30 -2.63
CA THR A 282 30.74 15.85 -1.91
C THR A 282 30.51 17.30 -1.53
N PHE A 283 30.92 17.71 -0.33
CA PHE A 283 30.95 19.10 0.10
C PHE A 283 32.38 19.52 0.43
N LYS A 284 32.87 20.60 -0.19
CA LYS A 284 34.25 21.09 -0.07
C LYS A 284 34.27 22.57 0.32
N THR A 285 35.06 22.92 1.33
CA THR A 285 35.31 24.31 1.74
C THR A 285 36.78 24.68 1.64
N ASP A 286 37.09 25.97 1.47
CA ASP A 286 38.46 26.47 1.39
C ASP A 286 38.97 26.93 2.77
N ALA A 287 40.13 27.58 2.83
CA ALA A 287 40.76 28.01 4.08
C ALA A 287 40.29 29.39 4.59
N PHE A 288 39.44 30.10 3.85
CA PHE A 288 39.08 31.49 4.12
C PHE A 288 37.74 31.59 4.86
N ASN A 289 37.69 32.44 5.89
CA ASN A 289 36.48 32.66 6.69
C ASN A 289 35.42 33.45 5.93
N ASN A 290 34.19 32.93 5.88
CA ASN A 290 33.01 33.71 5.51
C ASN A 290 31.76 33.40 6.37
N ASN A 291 30.85 34.38 6.38
CA ASN A 291 29.66 34.48 7.22
C ASN A 291 28.56 33.46 6.87
N LEU A 292 27.64 33.23 7.82
CA LEU A 292 26.39 32.44 7.76
C LEU A 292 26.22 31.48 6.57
N ALA A 293 26.55 30.20 6.77
CA ALA A 293 26.47 29.21 5.73
C ALA A 293 26.12 27.82 6.29
N PHE A 294 24.99 27.27 5.84
CA PHE A 294 24.48 25.96 6.21
C PHE A 294 23.57 25.43 5.10
N PHE A 295 23.39 24.10 5.06
CA PHE A 295 22.47 23.48 4.12
C PHE A 295 21.74 22.29 4.75
N ILE A 296 20.58 21.99 4.17
CA ILE A 296 19.78 20.80 4.43
C ILE A 296 19.39 20.21 3.08
N MET A 297 19.69 18.93 2.88
CA MET A 297 19.28 18.16 1.72
C MET A 297 18.48 16.95 2.19
N GLN A 298 17.37 16.66 1.52
CA GLN A 298 16.53 15.51 1.80
C GLN A 298 16.51 14.60 0.58
N PHE A 299 16.52 13.29 0.76
CA PHE A 299 16.39 12.36 -0.35
C PHE A 299 15.28 11.36 -0.04
N PRO A 300 14.02 11.68 -0.41
CA PRO A 300 12.90 10.76 -0.23
C PRO A 300 13.02 9.54 -1.16
N ILE A 301 12.26 8.48 -0.85
CA ILE A 301 12.05 7.41 -1.83
C ILE A 301 11.24 8.00 -2.99
N VAL A 302 11.81 8.00 -4.19
CA VAL A 302 11.11 8.43 -5.40
C VAL A 302 10.90 7.23 -6.28
N PHE A 303 9.63 6.83 -6.42
CA PHE A 303 9.23 5.90 -7.45
C PHE A 303 9.72 6.43 -8.79
N SER A 304 10.54 5.65 -9.48
CA SER A 304 10.84 5.89 -10.88
C SER A 304 9.53 5.86 -11.67
N ILE A 305 8.97 7.03 -11.96
CA ILE A 305 7.97 7.20 -13.02
C ILE A 305 8.72 7.14 -14.36
N LEU A 306 9.43 6.06 -14.60
CA LEU A 306 9.67 5.60 -15.96
C LEU A 306 8.50 4.67 -16.22
N LEU A 307 7.50 5.16 -16.95
CA LEU A 307 6.59 4.28 -17.67
C LEU A 307 7.45 3.18 -18.28
N PRO A 308 7.31 1.92 -17.85
CA PRO A 308 7.89 0.85 -18.63
C PRO A 308 7.22 1.02 -20.00
N LEU A 309 8.01 0.97 -21.06
CA LEU A 309 7.46 0.52 -22.32
C LEU A 309 6.93 -0.89 -22.02
N VAL A 310 5.66 -0.99 -21.63
CA VAL A 310 5.03 -2.25 -21.26
C VAL A 310 4.98 -3.02 -22.57
N ALA A 311 5.96 -3.90 -22.78
CA ALA A 311 5.72 -5.07 -23.59
C ALA A 311 4.52 -5.75 -22.93
N SER A 312 3.38 -5.66 -23.58
CA SER A 312 2.11 -6.25 -23.17
C SER A 312 2.28 -7.76 -23.09
N ILE A 313 2.77 -8.24 -21.96
CA ILE A 313 2.50 -9.61 -21.51
C ILE A 313 1.05 -9.53 -21.05
N SER A 314 0.13 -9.94 -21.93
CA SER A 314 -1.25 -10.22 -21.59
C SER A 314 -1.25 -11.33 -20.54
N SER A 315 -1.14 -10.97 -19.28
CA SER A 315 -1.37 -11.91 -18.19
C SER A 315 -2.87 -12.05 -18.03
N ASP A 316 -3.42 -13.19 -18.46
CA ASP A 316 -4.84 -13.47 -18.34
C ASP A 316 -5.29 -13.34 -16.88
N PRO A 317 -6.46 -12.74 -16.62
CA PRO A 317 -6.99 -12.61 -15.26
C PRO A 317 -7.28 -13.98 -14.66
N VAL A 318 -6.84 -14.20 -13.43
CA VAL A 318 -7.04 -15.44 -12.68
C VAL A 318 -7.83 -15.17 -11.40
N CYS A 319 -8.65 -16.14 -11.01
CA CYS A 319 -9.38 -16.15 -9.75
C CYS A 319 -8.73 -17.12 -8.76
N THR A 320 -8.62 -16.71 -7.51
CA THR A 320 -7.99 -17.50 -6.43
C THR A 320 -9.06 -18.09 -5.51
N ASN A 321 -8.67 -18.90 -4.52
CA ASN A 321 -9.56 -19.40 -3.46
C ASN A 321 -10.83 -20.15 -3.93
N GLY A 322 -10.74 -20.78 -5.10
CA GLY A 322 -11.85 -21.52 -5.72
C GLY A 322 -12.96 -20.63 -6.28
N PHE A 323 -12.69 -19.35 -6.54
CA PHE A 323 -13.58 -18.48 -7.30
C PHE A 323 -13.44 -18.79 -8.80
N THR A 324 -14.51 -18.58 -9.54
CA THR A 324 -14.58 -18.83 -10.98
C THR A 324 -14.65 -17.52 -11.74
N LEU A 325 -13.86 -17.38 -12.80
CA LEU A 325 -13.91 -16.19 -13.67
C LEU A 325 -15.15 -16.27 -14.57
N VAL A 326 -16.08 -15.33 -14.40
CA VAL A 326 -17.28 -15.18 -15.22
C VAL A 326 -17.42 -13.71 -15.60
N ASN A 327 -17.35 -13.41 -16.90
CA ASN A 327 -17.42 -12.04 -17.44
C ASN A 327 -16.49 -11.04 -16.70
N ASN A 328 -15.22 -11.40 -16.50
CA ASN A 328 -14.21 -10.60 -15.77
C ASN A 328 -14.50 -10.37 -14.27
N LYS A 329 -15.44 -11.10 -13.66
CA LYS A 329 -15.63 -11.16 -12.21
C LYS A 329 -15.23 -12.51 -11.67
N CYS A 330 -14.49 -12.53 -10.56
CA CYS A 330 -14.26 -13.77 -9.82
C CYS A 330 -15.44 -13.99 -8.88
N LEU A 331 -16.29 -14.96 -9.21
CA LEU A 331 -17.53 -15.24 -8.50
C LEU A 331 -17.49 -16.62 -7.84
N LYS A 332 -18.13 -16.74 -6.67
CA LYS A 332 -18.30 -18.02 -5.97
C LYS A 332 -19.70 -18.10 -5.37
N LEU A 333 -20.45 -19.14 -5.76
CA LEU A 333 -21.80 -19.40 -5.27
C LEU A 333 -21.78 -20.18 -3.96
N PHE A 334 -22.57 -19.71 -3.00
CA PHE A 334 -22.88 -20.41 -1.76
C PHE A 334 -24.38 -20.70 -1.71
N THR A 335 -24.75 -21.98 -1.73
CA THR A 335 -26.15 -22.43 -1.85
C THR A 335 -26.87 -22.50 -0.50
N THR A 336 -26.15 -22.51 0.62
CA THR A 336 -26.74 -22.54 1.96
C THR A 336 -27.40 -21.20 2.26
N ALA A 337 -28.71 -21.23 2.51
CA ALA A 337 -29.49 -20.05 2.79
C ALA A 337 -29.19 -19.48 4.18
N VAL A 338 -28.81 -18.20 4.24
CA VAL A 338 -28.44 -17.49 5.46
C VAL A 338 -28.97 -16.05 5.44
N SER A 339 -29.00 -15.37 6.59
CA SER A 339 -29.33 -13.94 6.65
C SER A 339 -28.25 -13.10 5.95
N TYR A 340 -28.60 -11.88 5.52
CA TYR A 340 -27.70 -11.01 4.78
C TYR A 340 -26.36 -10.79 5.49
N LYS A 341 -26.43 -10.50 6.80
CA LYS A 341 -25.25 -10.26 7.65
C LYS A 341 -24.32 -11.47 7.76
N VAL A 342 -24.88 -12.69 7.74
CA VAL A 342 -24.07 -13.92 7.76
C VAL A 342 -23.44 -14.16 6.39
N ALA A 343 -24.19 -13.90 5.31
CA ALA A 343 -23.69 -13.96 3.94
C ALA A 343 -22.50 -13.01 3.71
N GLU A 344 -22.66 -11.75 4.11
CA GLU A 344 -21.61 -10.73 4.06
C GLU A 344 -20.36 -11.20 4.81
N ARG A 345 -20.48 -11.61 6.09
CA ARG A 345 -19.35 -12.12 6.87
C ARG A 345 -18.68 -13.33 6.22
N SER A 346 -19.45 -14.24 5.62
CA SER A 346 -18.89 -15.40 4.92
C SER A 346 -18.14 -15.01 3.64
N CYS A 347 -18.48 -13.91 2.97
CA CYS A 347 -17.66 -13.39 1.88
C CYS A 347 -16.40 -12.71 2.42
N MET A 348 -16.50 -11.96 3.53
CA MET A 348 -15.36 -11.32 4.20
C MET A 348 -14.30 -12.34 4.64
N ASP A 349 -14.72 -13.55 4.97
CA ASP A 349 -13.87 -14.71 5.26
C ASP A 349 -12.96 -15.12 4.09
N TYR A 350 -13.20 -14.65 2.86
CA TYR A 350 -12.31 -14.84 1.71
C TYR A 350 -11.62 -13.54 1.28
N GLY A 351 -11.81 -12.45 2.04
CA GLY A 351 -11.50 -11.08 1.61
C GLY A 351 -12.30 -10.65 0.37
N ALA A 352 -13.49 -11.23 0.21
CA ALA A 352 -14.47 -10.92 -0.82
C ALA A 352 -15.61 -10.06 -0.25
N THR A 353 -16.43 -9.52 -1.14
CA THR A 353 -17.73 -8.90 -0.83
C THR A 353 -18.86 -9.74 -1.38
N LEU A 354 -20.11 -9.39 -1.07
CA LEU A 354 -21.22 -9.89 -1.87
C LEU A 354 -21.13 -9.32 -3.28
N VAL A 355 -21.71 -10.03 -4.25
CA VAL A 355 -21.57 -9.65 -5.66
C VAL A 355 -22.12 -8.26 -5.95
N THR A 356 -21.33 -7.49 -6.69
CA THR A 356 -21.70 -6.19 -7.21
C THR A 356 -22.11 -6.26 -8.67
N VAL A 357 -23.07 -5.44 -9.07
CA VAL A 357 -23.60 -5.44 -10.43
C VAL A 357 -23.63 -4.02 -10.98
N LYS A 358 -22.64 -3.67 -11.81
CA LYS A 358 -22.43 -2.32 -12.33
C LYS A 358 -22.93 -2.11 -13.75
N ASN A 359 -23.30 -3.20 -14.44
CA ASN A 359 -23.78 -3.18 -15.82
C ASN A 359 -24.57 -4.46 -16.15
N ALA A 360 -25.11 -4.54 -17.37
CA ALA A 360 -25.90 -5.69 -17.82
C ALA A 360 -25.08 -7.00 -17.92
N ASN A 361 -23.78 -6.93 -18.23
CA ASN A 361 -22.91 -8.11 -18.31
C ASN A 361 -22.64 -8.71 -16.93
N ASP A 362 -22.44 -7.85 -15.92
CA ASP A 362 -22.35 -8.25 -14.51
C ASP A 362 -23.64 -8.93 -14.06
N ASN A 363 -24.79 -8.36 -14.45
CA ASN A 363 -26.11 -8.89 -14.10
C ASN A 363 -26.29 -10.28 -14.70
N HIS A 364 -25.84 -10.47 -15.94
CA HIS A 364 -25.84 -11.77 -16.59
C HIS A 364 -24.86 -12.74 -15.92
N ALA A 365 -23.67 -12.27 -15.50
CA ALA A 365 -22.67 -13.10 -14.82
C ALA A 365 -23.22 -13.77 -13.56
N VAL A 366 -24.06 -13.06 -12.80
CA VAL A 366 -24.78 -13.62 -11.64
C VAL A 366 -25.65 -14.80 -12.07
N SER A 367 -26.47 -14.66 -13.12
CA SER A 367 -27.27 -15.79 -13.61
C SER A 367 -26.42 -16.95 -14.14
N THR A 368 -25.28 -16.66 -14.76
CA THR A 368 -24.38 -17.68 -15.33
C THR A 368 -23.74 -18.52 -14.23
N ILE A 369 -23.19 -17.91 -13.17
CA ILE A 369 -22.55 -18.65 -12.08
C ILE A 369 -23.57 -19.44 -11.25
N THR A 370 -24.84 -19.01 -11.23
CA THR A 370 -25.88 -19.66 -10.43
C THR A 370 -26.58 -20.79 -11.16
N GLY A 371 -26.65 -20.71 -12.49
CA GLY A 371 -27.38 -21.66 -13.33
C GLY A 371 -28.81 -21.89 -12.80
N SER A 372 -29.18 -23.15 -12.61
CA SER A 372 -30.47 -23.56 -12.03
C SER A 372 -30.38 -23.99 -10.57
N SER A 373 -29.24 -23.76 -9.90
CA SER A 373 -28.97 -24.32 -8.56
C SER A 373 -29.79 -23.68 -7.45
N VAL A 374 -30.18 -22.42 -7.61
CA VAL A 374 -30.95 -21.63 -6.63
C VAL A 374 -31.89 -20.66 -7.34
N SER A 375 -32.92 -20.21 -6.63
CA SER A 375 -33.93 -19.29 -7.18
C SER A 375 -33.69 -17.82 -6.83
N LEU A 376 -33.15 -17.53 -5.64
CA LEU A 376 -33.00 -16.18 -5.08
C LEU A 376 -31.64 -16.05 -4.36
N LEU A 377 -30.99 -14.89 -4.49
CA LEU A 377 -29.62 -14.68 -4.00
C LEU A 377 -29.43 -13.32 -3.35
N TRP A 378 -28.73 -13.26 -2.22
CA TRP A 378 -28.20 -12.00 -1.73
C TRP A 378 -27.16 -11.41 -2.69
N MET A 379 -27.21 -10.09 -2.86
CA MET A 379 -26.21 -9.27 -3.56
C MET A 379 -25.73 -8.17 -2.62
N GLY A 380 -24.58 -7.56 -2.92
CA GLY A 380 -23.95 -6.56 -2.06
C GLY A 380 -24.59 -5.18 -2.12
N LEU A 381 -25.92 -5.07 -2.29
CA LEU A 381 -26.61 -3.79 -2.45
C LEU A 381 -27.54 -3.52 -1.28
N TYR A 382 -27.42 -2.32 -0.71
CA TYR A 382 -28.21 -1.86 0.42
C TYR A 382 -28.88 -0.52 0.14
N CYS A 383 -30.21 -0.46 0.24
CA CYS A 383 -31.03 0.71 -0.11
C CYS A 383 -31.56 1.44 1.13
N PHE A 384 -31.35 2.76 1.16
CA PHE A 384 -31.85 3.62 2.24
C PHE A 384 -33.14 4.37 1.87
N ASP A 385 -33.47 4.42 0.58
CA ASP A 385 -34.67 5.07 0.04
C ASP A 385 -35.19 4.29 -1.18
N SER A 386 -36.34 4.70 -1.73
CA SER A 386 -36.98 4.17 -2.94
C SER A 386 -36.28 4.62 -4.24
N ASP A 387 -35.26 5.47 -4.15
CA ASP A 387 -34.42 5.91 -5.27
C ASP A 387 -33.16 5.01 -5.38
N PRO A 388 -32.92 4.34 -6.53
CA PRO A 388 -31.70 3.55 -6.76
C PRO A 388 -30.39 4.31 -6.52
N SER A 389 -30.36 5.64 -6.68
CA SER A 389 -29.18 6.46 -6.37
C SER A 389 -28.81 6.46 -4.88
N LYS A 390 -29.74 6.06 -4.02
CA LYS A 390 -29.59 5.90 -2.56
C LYS A 390 -29.35 4.44 -2.15
N CYS A 391 -29.13 3.55 -3.11
CA CYS A 391 -28.67 2.19 -2.85
C CYS A 391 -27.15 2.11 -3.00
N LEU A 392 -26.45 1.71 -1.96
CA LEU A 392 -24.98 1.66 -1.90
C LEU A 392 -24.48 0.23 -1.94
N TRP A 393 -23.36 0.03 -2.63
CA TRP A 393 -22.69 -1.26 -2.70
C TRP A 393 -21.81 -1.49 -1.45
N ASP A 394 -21.73 -2.74 -0.99
CA ASP A 394 -20.99 -3.18 0.21
C ASP A 394 -19.46 -3.15 0.05
N ASP A 395 -18.99 -2.92 -1.17
CA ASP A 395 -17.58 -2.75 -1.54
C ASP A 395 -17.14 -1.28 -1.58
N SER A 396 -18.01 -0.35 -1.18
CA SER A 396 -17.77 1.10 -1.16
C SER A 396 -17.54 1.72 -2.55
N THR A 397 -17.90 1.04 -3.65
CA THR A 397 -17.74 1.55 -5.02
C THR A 397 -18.89 2.45 -5.51
N GLY A 398 -19.62 3.07 -4.58
CA GLY A 398 -20.68 4.03 -4.88
C GLY A 398 -22.09 3.42 -4.89
N SER A 399 -22.98 4.00 -5.69
CA SER A 399 -24.41 3.62 -5.71
C SER A 399 -24.81 2.78 -6.94
N ALA A 400 -26.09 2.43 -7.02
CA ALA A 400 -26.70 1.75 -8.17
C ALA A 400 -27.31 2.74 -9.19
N ASP A 401 -26.85 4.00 -9.21
CA ASP A 401 -27.29 5.03 -10.15
C ASP A 401 -26.89 4.71 -11.60
N MET A 402 -25.68 4.21 -11.80
CA MET A 402 -25.13 3.89 -13.12
C MET A 402 -25.84 2.72 -13.79
N TYR A 403 -26.33 1.76 -13.01
CA TYR A 403 -27.06 0.61 -13.51
C TYR A 403 -27.96 0.04 -12.41
N SER A 404 -29.23 -0.18 -12.76
CA SER A 404 -30.15 -0.93 -11.91
C SER A 404 -31.07 -1.86 -12.70
N SER A 405 -31.39 -2.99 -12.10
CA SER A 405 -32.35 -3.96 -12.66
C SER A 405 -33.47 -4.29 -11.67
N PHE A 406 -33.93 -3.30 -10.89
CA PHE A 406 -35.06 -3.50 -9.99
C PHE A 406 -36.31 -4.00 -10.76
N ALA A 407 -37.07 -4.89 -10.13
CA ALA A 407 -38.39 -5.28 -10.62
C ALA A 407 -39.30 -4.03 -10.73
N ALA A 408 -40.22 -4.05 -11.71
CA ALA A 408 -41.15 -2.95 -11.95
C ALA A 408 -42.27 -2.91 -10.90
#